data_AF-A0A2T0FNK7-F1
#
_entry.id   AF-A0A2T0FNK7-F1
#
_cell.length_a   1.000
_cell.length_b   1.000
_cell.length_c   1.000
_cell.angle_alpha   90.00
_cell.angle_beta   90.00
_cell.angle_gamma   90.00
#
_symmetry.space_group_name_H-M   'P 1'
#
loop_
_entity.id
_entity.type
_entity.pdbx_description
1 polymer ?
#
loop_
_entity_poly.entity_id
_entity_poly.type
_entity_poly.pdbx_seq_one_letter_code
_entity_poly.pdbx_strand_id
1 'polypeptide(L)'
;MQWLKQWGNVEEIEILPQFILGEDDWRLQQNVIGFSAIYLYSLHHTYRELWASIRELSQNEQNQISLVALLATTEHLTAVNVRKELVEAGIVTPADELHTLDILLGSPLVKHSKSPMLWFHRTWLLEKYPELVELEHELRIVSKAAHHHPKNYYAWSYARRLVRDSNRERISQWAWELCCANVSDVSMWSFLAAVDASRASQARQMDEKWPHESIKMYLRLVGEDVYI
;
A
#
# COMPACT_ATOMS: atom_id res chain seq x y z
N MET A 1 1.69 20.38 15.01
CA MET A 1 2.21 19.00 15.06
C MET A 1 3.68 19.01 14.64
N GLN A 2 4.62 18.81 15.56
CA GLN A 2 6.06 19.01 15.27
C GLN A 2 6.65 17.94 14.34
N TRP A 3 6.15 16.72 14.40
CA TRP A 3 6.62 15.59 13.58
C TRP A 3 6.44 15.80 12.07
N LEU A 4 5.49 16.64 11.64
CA LEU A 4 5.30 16.96 10.22
C LEU A 4 6.55 17.56 9.59
N LYS A 5 7.38 18.26 10.37
CA LYS A 5 8.66 18.81 9.90
C LYS A 5 9.70 17.72 9.59
N GLN A 6 9.49 16.52 10.10
CA GLN A 6 10.36 15.37 9.89
C GLN A 6 9.83 14.43 8.80
N TRP A 7 8.65 14.70 8.22
CA TRP A 7 7.96 13.77 7.33
C TRP A 7 8.80 13.31 6.14
N GLY A 8 9.60 14.20 5.54
CA GLY A 8 10.48 13.85 4.42
C GLY A 8 11.63 12.89 4.77
N ASN A 9 11.84 12.58 6.05
CA ASN A 9 12.82 11.60 6.53
C ASN A 9 12.14 10.31 7.05
N VAL A 10 10.83 10.16 6.90
CA VAL A 10 10.08 9.02 7.43
C VAL A 10 9.98 7.95 6.35
N GLU A 11 10.29 6.71 6.67
CA GLU A 11 10.11 5.56 5.77
C GLU A 11 8.98 4.66 6.23
N GLU A 12 8.65 4.67 7.53
CA GLU A 12 7.65 3.79 8.11
C GLU A 12 6.99 4.40 9.35
N ILE A 13 5.73 4.01 9.61
CA ILE A 13 4.97 4.37 10.80
C ILE A 13 4.69 3.11 11.62
N GLU A 14 4.89 3.22 12.93
CA GLU A 14 4.49 2.18 13.88
C GLU A 14 3.56 2.74 14.97
N ILE A 15 2.68 1.86 15.48
CA ILE A 15 1.90 2.16 16.68
C ILE A 15 2.66 1.59 17.87
N LEU A 16 3.20 2.48 18.71
CA LEU A 16 4.01 2.10 19.86
C LEU A 16 3.19 2.14 21.16
N PRO A 17 3.42 1.19 22.08
CA PRO A 17 2.92 1.29 23.44
C PRO A 17 3.43 2.54 24.16
N GLN A 18 2.60 3.14 25.01
CA GLN A 18 2.96 4.37 25.73
C GLN A 18 4.24 4.25 26.57
N PHE A 19 4.54 3.06 27.12
CA PHE A 19 5.76 2.87 27.91
C PHE A 19 7.05 2.99 27.09
N ILE A 20 7.02 2.75 25.77
CA ILE A 20 8.19 2.96 24.88
C ILE A 20 8.38 4.46 24.60
N LEU A 21 7.27 5.19 24.51
CA LEU A 21 7.25 6.62 24.23
C LEU A 21 7.47 7.48 25.48
N GLY A 22 7.26 6.92 26.68
CA GLY A 22 7.37 7.65 27.93
C GLY A 22 6.28 8.72 28.05
N GLU A 23 6.68 9.98 28.20
CA GLU A 23 5.77 11.13 28.26
C GLU A 23 5.40 11.68 26.88
N ASP A 24 6.08 11.24 25.82
CA ASP A 24 5.84 11.71 24.46
C ASP A 24 4.66 10.99 23.78
N ASP A 25 4.03 11.68 22.84
CA ASP A 25 2.97 11.13 21.99
C ASP A 25 3.50 10.44 20.73
N TRP A 26 4.74 10.76 20.35
CA TRP A 26 5.40 10.27 19.15
C TRP A 26 6.92 10.31 19.30
N ARG A 27 7.62 9.47 18.56
CA ARG A 27 9.08 9.44 18.52
C ARG A 27 9.57 9.06 17.13
N LEU A 28 10.63 9.71 16.66
CA LEU A 28 11.34 9.33 15.43
C LEU A 28 12.65 8.63 15.77
N GLN A 29 12.87 7.44 15.20
CA GLN A 29 14.11 6.69 15.32
C GLN A 29 14.39 5.95 14.01
N GLN A 30 15.58 6.14 13.42
CA GLN A 30 16.00 5.45 12.19
C GLN A 30 14.94 5.51 11.08
N ASN A 31 14.41 6.70 10.81
CA ASN A 31 13.39 6.96 9.78
C ASN A 31 12.02 6.30 10.08
N VAL A 32 11.85 5.65 11.23
CA VAL A 32 10.55 5.13 11.68
C VAL A 32 9.93 6.11 12.68
N ILE A 33 8.71 6.55 12.41
CA ILE A 33 7.94 7.33 13.37
C ILE A 33 6.96 6.42 14.13
N GLY A 34 7.19 6.31 15.43
CA GLY A 34 6.27 5.66 16.34
C GLY A 34 5.27 6.66 16.90
N PHE A 35 3.98 6.33 16.86
CA PHE A 35 2.93 7.11 17.52
C PHE A 35 2.26 6.29 18.63
N SER A 36 1.80 6.97 19.68
CA SER A 36 0.87 6.35 20.61
C SER A 36 -0.48 6.14 19.91
N ALA A 37 -1.18 5.05 20.23
CA ALA A 37 -2.51 4.80 19.69
C ALA A 37 -3.50 5.94 20.05
N ILE A 38 -3.34 6.53 21.23
CA ILE A 38 -4.15 7.65 21.72
C ILE A 38 -3.90 8.89 20.87
N TYR A 39 -2.64 9.18 20.53
CA TYR A 39 -2.29 10.31 19.70
C TYR A 39 -2.82 10.17 18.28
N LEU A 40 -2.65 9.00 17.64
CA LEU A 40 -3.24 8.76 16.32
C LEU A 40 -4.76 8.94 16.32
N TYR A 41 -5.43 8.51 17.39
CA TYR A 41 -6.87 8.73 17.55
C TYR A 41 -7.20 10.22 17.74
N SER A 42 -6.39 10.97 18.50
CA SER A 42 -6.61 12.40 18.75
C SER A 42 -6.43 13.24 17.48
N LEU A 43 -5.60 12.81 16.52
CA LEU A 43 -5.49 13.44 15.21
C LEU A 43 -6.84 13.56 14.50
N HIS A 44 -7.77 12.64 14.75
CA HIS A 44 -9.12 12.71 14.20
C HIS A 44 -9.87 13.96 14.65
N HIS A 45 -9.68 14.40 15.89
CA HIS A 45 -10.24 15.66 16.37
C HIS A 45 -9.54 16.85 15.71
N THR A 46 -8.20 16.82 15.65
CA THR A 46 -7.42 17.94 15.12
C THR A 46 -7.74 18.22 13.65
N TYR A 47 -7.84 17.18 12.79
CA TYR A 47 -8.17 17.45 11.39
C TYR A 47 -9.62 17.90 11.23
N ARG A 48 -10.59 17.37 11.98
CA ARG A 48 -12.00 17.76 11.83
C ARG A 48 -12.27 19.23 12.05
N GLU A 49 -11.58 19.84 13.02
CA GLU A 49 -11.72 21.27 13.30
C GLU A 49 -11.17 22.13 12.16
N LEU A 50 -9.99 21.77 11.64
CA LEU A 50 -9.31 22.51 10.58
C LEU A 50 -9.87 22.20 9.18
N TRP A 51 -10.53 21.06 9.01
CA TRP A 51 -11.02 20.61 7.70
C TRP A 51 -12.12 21.52 7.14
N ALA A 52 -12.93 22.12 8.01
CA ALA A 52 -14.03 22.99 7.59
C ALA A 52 -13.56 24.19 6.77
N SER A 53 -12.37 24.72 7.07
CA SER A 53 -11.76 25.87 6.39
C SER A 53 -10.61 25.48 5.48
N ILE A 54 -10.46 24.20 5.09
CA ILE A 54 -9.31 23.71 4.31
C ILE A 54 -9.02 24.55 3.05
N ARG A 55 -10.07 25.08 2.41
CA ARG A 55 -9.95 25.91 1.19
C ARG A 55 -9.41 27.33 1.45
N GLU A 56 -9.49 27.81 2.68
CA GLU A 56 -9.02 29.12 3.11
C GLU A 56 -7.57 29.08 3.60
N LEU A 57 -7.04 27.88 3.85
CA LEU A 57 -5.68 27.68 4.32
C LEU A 57 -4.66 27.81 3.20
N SER A 58 -3.41 28.14 3.56
CA SER A 58 -2.30 28.12 2.62
C SER A 58 -2.09 26.71 2.04
N GLN A 59 -1.52 26.61 0.84
CA GLN A 59 -1.31 25.30 0.20
C GLN A 59 -0.39 24.38 1.02
N ASN A 60 0.54 24.94 1.79
CA ASN A 60 1.38 24.17 2.72
C ASN A 60 0.56 23.60 3.89
N GLU A 61 -0.36 24.39 4.46
CA GLU A 61 -1.27 23.91 5.50
C GLU A 61 -2.25 22.87 4.94
N GLN A 62 -2.74 23.04 3.70
CA GLN A 62 -3.54 22.03 3.02
C GLN A 62 -2.80 20.71 2.85
N ASN A 63 -1.51 20.74 2.49
CA ASN A 63 -0.67 19.55 2.41
C ASN A 63 -0.58 18.84 3.79
N GLN A 64 -0.28 19.60 4.84
CA GLN A 64 -0.16 19.06 6.19
C GLN A 64 -1.46 18.47 6.72
N ILE A 65 -2.58 19.18 6.58
CA ILE A 65 -3.87 18.75 7.11
C ILE A 65 -4.44 17.59 6.30
N SER A 66 -4.27 17.58 4.98
CA SER A 66 -4.68 16.43 4.16
C SER A 66 -3.92 15.16 4.50
N LEU A 67 -2.61 15.25 4.82
CA LEU A 67 -1.85 14.11 5.33
C LEU A 67 -2.41 13.61 6.68
N VAL A 68 -2.64 14.53 7.62
CA VAL A 68 -3.20 14.19 8.94
C VAL A 68 -4.58 13.55 8.80
N ALA A 69 -5.41 14.05 7.88
CA ALA A 69 -6.71 13.49 7.57
C ALA A 69 -6.61 12.05 7.06
N LEU A 70 -5.63 11.75 6.18
CA LEU A 70 -5.40 10.38 5.68
C LEU A 70 -4.82 9.44 6.74
N LEU A 71 -4.00 9.96 7.66
CA LEU A 71 -3.50 9.18 8.79
C LEU A 71 -4.63 8.81 9.76
N ALA A 72 -5.50 9.77 10.07
CA ALA A 72 -6.63 9.55 10.98
C ALA A 72 -7.76 8.73 10.32
N THR A 73 -8.04 8.97 9.03
CA THR A 73 -9.14 8.36 8.27
C THR A 73 -8.67 7.98 6.88
N THR A 74 -8.39 6.69 6.66
CA THR A 74 -7.88 6.18 5.37
C THR A 74 -8.79 6.46 4.19
N GLU A 75 -10.10 6.40 4.40
CA GLU A 75 -11.12 6.56 3.36
C GLU A 75 -11.64 8.01 3.27
N HIS A 76 -10.73 8.99 3.30
CA HIS A 76 -11.06 10.41 3.20
C HIS A 76 -10.94 10.99 1.77
N LEU A 77 -11.97 10.79 0.93
CA LEU A 77 -11.93 11.14 -0.51
C LEU A 77 -11.47 12.58 -0.77
N THR A 78 -11.99 13.54 0.00
CA THR A 78 -11.64 14.96 -0.19
C THR A 78 -10.18 15.24 0.14
N ALA A 79 -9.56 14.49 1.05
CA ALA A 79 -8.14 14.65 1.38
C ALA A 79 -7.28 14.15 0.22
N VAL A 80 -7.62 13.00 -0.37
CA VAL A 80 -6.99 12.53 -1.61
C VAL A 80 -7.12 13.57 -2.73
N ASN A 81 -8.30 14.14 -2.93
CA ASN A 81 -8.50 15.15 -3.98
C ASN A 81 -7.68 16.42 -3.74
N VAL A 82 -7.62 16.94 -2.50
CA VAL A 82 -6.75 18.07 -2.15
C VAL A 82 -5.29 17.75 -2.48
N ARG A 83 -4.81 16.55 -2.16
CA ARG A 83 -3.43 16.15 -2.49
C ARG A 83 -3.19 16.07 -4.00
N LYS A 84 -4.15 15.55 -4.78
CA LYS A 84 -4.08 15.57 -6.25
C LYS A 84 -3.96 17.01 -6.78
N GLU A 85 -4.81 17.91 -6.30
CA GLU A 85 -4.77 19.33 -6.67
C GLU A 85 -3.41 19.97 -6.31
N LEU A 86 -2.83 19.64 -5.16
CA LEU A 86 -1.50 20.13 -4.75
C LEU A 86 -0.37 19.60 -5.63
N VAL A 87 -0.44 18.34 -6.05
CA VAL A 87 0.51 17.76 -7.03
C VAL A 87 0.37 18.45 -8.39
N GLU A 88 -0.86 18.66 -8.85
CA GLU A 88 -1.13 19.33 -10.13
C GLU A 88 -0.71 20.80 -10.13
N ALA A 89 -0.82 21.47 -8.99
CA ALA A 89 -0.35 22.84 -8.79
C ALA A 89 1.18 22.93 -8.61
N GLY A 90 1.90 21.79 -8.55
CA GLY A 90 3.35 21.76 -8.34
C GLY A 90 3.81 22.13 -6.93
N ILE A 91 2.89 22.14 -5.95
CA ILE A 91 3.20 22.44 -4.55
C ILE A 91 3.79 21.23 -3.84
N VAL A 92 3.29 20.04 -4.18
CA VAL A 92 3.86 18.75 -3.75
C VAL A 92 4.44 18.10 -4.98
N THR A 93 5.70 17.67 -4.93
CA THR A 93 6.28 16.97 -6.07
C THR A 93 5.64 15.58 -6.19
N PRO A 94 5.50 15.04 -7.41
CA PRO A 94 5.03 13.66 -7.60
C PRO A 94 5.86 12.63 -6.81
N ALA A 95 7.17 12.85 -6.65
CA ALA A 95 8.04 11.98 -5.86
C ALA A 95 7.72 12.04 -4.36
N ASP A 96 7.47 13.23 -3.80
CA ASP A 96 7.08 13.39 -2.39
C ASP A 96 5.69 12.78 -2.10
N GLU A 97 4.77 12.87 -3.07
CA GLU A 97 3.46 12.23 -2.95
C GLU A 97 3.58 10.70 -3.02
N LEU A 98 4.42 10.18 -3.91
CA LEU A 98 4.68 8.74 -4.01
C LEU A 98 5.28 8.21 -2.70
N HIS A 99 6.26 8.93 -2.14
CA HIS A 99 6.85 8.63 -0.85
C HIS A 99 5.82 8.65 0.29
N THR A 100 4.91 9.62 0.30
CA THR A 100 3.80 9.66 1.25
C THR A 100 2.91 8.41 1.13
N LEU A 101 2.60 7.99 -0.11
CA LEU A 101 1.82 6.79 -0.36
C LEU A 101 2.57 5.51 0.01
N ASP A 102 3.90 5.46 -0.15
CA ASP A 102 4.74 4.34 0.30
C ASP A 102 4.61 4.14 1.80
N ILE A 103 4.69 5.23 2.57
CA ILE A 103 4.54 5.19 4.03
C ILE A 103 3.13 4.70 4.38
N LEU A 104 2.08 5.28 3.82
CA LEU A 104 0.71 4.90 4.17
C LEU A 104 0.37 3.45 3.79
N LEU A 105 0.80 2.98 2.62
CA LEU A 105 0.50 1.63 2.12
C LEU A 105 1.45 0.55 2.66
N GLY A 106 2.69 0.92 2.98
CA GLY A 106 3.76 0.00 3.39
C GLY A 106 3.95 -0.14 4.89
N SER A 107 3.42 0.80 5.70
CA SER A 107 3.52 0.73 7.17
C SER A 107 2.56 -0.29 7.78
N PRO A 108 2.85 -0.85 8.97
CA PRO A 108 1.99 -1.76 9.73
C PRO A 108 0.75 -1.06 10.34
N LEU A 109 0.03 -0.28 9.54
CA LEU A 109 -1.22 0.38 9.91
C LEU A 109 -2.41 -0.54 9.57
N VAL A 110 -3.37 -0.60 10.50
CA VAL A 110 -4.48 -1.58 10.46
C VAL A 110 -5.40 -1.44 9.24
N LYS A 111 -5.51 -0.24 8.65
CA LYS A 111 -6.49 0.03 7.58
C LYS A 111 -5.86 0.50 6.26
N HIS A 112 -4.69 1.12 6.32
CA HIS A 112 -4.15 1.90 5.21
C HIS A 112 -3.70 1.04 4.03
N SER A 113 -2.94 -0.02 4.29
CA SER A 113 -2.42 -0.94 3.27
C SER A 113 -3.50 -1.68 2.47
N LYS A 114 -4.74 -1.77 2.99
CA LYS A 114 -5.92 -2.32 2.29
C LYS A 114 -6.91 -1.25 1.80
N SER A 115 -6.52 0.03 1.80
CA SER A 115 -7.39 1.13 1.37
C SER A 115 -7.52 1.15 -0.15
N PRO A 116 -8.71 0.93 -0.74
CA PRO A 116 -8.92 1.07 -2.18
C PRO A 116 -8.57 2.47 -2.66
N MET A 117 -8.91 3.50 -1.88
CA MET A 117 -8.65 4.88 -2.26
C MET A 117 -7.15 5.18 -2.38
N LEU A 118 -6.33 4.73 -1.43
CA LEU A 118 -4.89 4.97 -1.48
C LEU A 118 -4.25 4.23 -2.67
N TRP A 119 -4.67 3.00 -2.96
CA TRP A 119 -4.22 2.28 -4.15
C TRP A 119 -4.64 2.95 -5.46
N PHE A 120 -5.87 3.46 -5.53
CA PHE A 120 -6.33 4.23 -6.70
C PHE A 120 -5.61 5.57 -6.83
N HIS A 121 -5.24 6.21 -5.71
CA HIS A 121 -4.45 7.42 -5.71
C HIS A 121 -3.02 7.18 -6.21
N ARG A 122 -2.36 6.12 -5.72
CA ARG A 122 -1.05 5.67 -6.23
C ARG A 122 -1.11 5.36 -7.73
N THR A 123 -2.17 4.67 -8.16
CA THR A 123 -2.38 4.34 -9.57
C THR A 123 -2.52 5.60 -10.42
N TRP A 124 -3.36 6.56 -10.00
CA TRP A 124 -3.50 7.85 -10.67
C TRP A 124 -2.16 8.58 -10.80
N LEU A 125 -1.37 8.58 -9.73
CA LEU A 125 -0.07 9.26 -9.70
C LEU A 125 0.89 8.64 -10.72
N LEU A 126 1.03 7.32 -10.74
CA LEU A 126 1.98 6.63 -11.62
C LEU A 126 1.49 6.51 -13.08
N GLU A 127 0.18 6.56 -13.31
CA GLU A 127 -0.36 6.73 -14.67
C GLU A 127 -0.03 8.12 -15.24
N LYS A 128 -0.01 9.15 -14.38
CA LYS A 128 0.31 10.53 -14.76
C LYS A 128 1.82 10.79 -14.87
N TYR A 129 2.62 10.12 -14.04
CA TYR A 129 4.07 10.26 -13.95
C TYR A 129 4.75 8.89 -14.10
N PRO A 130 4.67 8.25 -15.28
CA PRO A 130 5.17 6.89 -15.50
C PRO A 130 6.69 6.76 -15.34
N GLU A 131 7.44 7.86 -15.45
CA GLU A 131 8.88 7.91 -15.22
C GLU A 131 9.28 7.59 -13.77
N LEU A 132 8.35 7.67 -12.82
CA LEU A 132 8.59 7.35 -11.41
C LEU A 132 8.46 5.85 -11.11
N VAL A 133 7.97 5.05 -12.07
CA VAL A 133 7.75 3.61 -11.86
C VAL A 133 9.08 2.88 -11.79
N GLU A 134 9.51 2.54 -10.58
CA GLU A 134 10.65 1.65 -10.32
C GLU A 134 10.10 0.27 -9.95
N LEU A 135 10.09 -0.68 -10.89
CA LEU A 135 9.33 -1.93 -10.75
C LEU A 135 9.69 -2.68 -9.45
N GLU A 136 10.96 -2.78 -9.09
CA GLU A 136 11.33 -3.51 -7.86
C GLU A 136 10.81 -2.81 -6.61
N HIS A 137 10.81 -1.48 -6.59
CA HIS A 137 10.17 -0.72 -5.53
C HIS A 137 8.67 -0.99 -5.44
N GLU A 138 7.96 -0.96 -6.57
CA GLU A 138 6.52 -1.19 -6.59
C GLU A 138 6.15 -2.59 -6.10
N LEU A 139 6.90 -3.62 -6.53
CA LEU A 139 6.71 -4.98 -6.05
C LEU A 139 7.00 -5.11 -4.55
N ARG A 140 8.00 -4.38 -4.02
CA ARG A 140 8.26 -4.32 -2.56
C ARG A 140 7.08 -3.73 -1.79
N ILE A 141 6.47 -2.65 -2.27
CA ILE A 141 5.30 -2.03 -1.63
C ILE A 141 4.09 -2.99 -1.63
N VAL A 142 3.85 -3.69 -2.75
CA VAL A 142 2.82 -4.73 -2.82
C VAL A 142 3.09 -5.86 -1.81
N SER A 143 4.33 -6.35 -1.73
CA SER A 143 4.71 -7.38 -0.76
C SER A 143 4.51 -6.92 0.69
N LYS A 144 4.94 -5.70 1.04
CA LYS A 144 4.71 -5.12 2.38
C LYS A 144 3.22 -5.09 2.70
N ALA A 145 2.40 -4.57 1.80
CA ALA A 145 0.96 -4.46 2.02
C ALA A 145 0.24 -5.81 2.11
N ALA A 146 0.70 -6.82 1.35
CA ALA A 146 0.19 -8.19 1.41
C ALA A 146 0.65 -8.92 2.70
N HIS A 147 1.84 -8.61 3.21
CA HIS A 147 2.32 -9.13 4.49
C HIS A 147 1.49 -8.58 5.65
N HIS A 148 1.22 -7.28 5.67
CA HIS A 148 0.40 -6.64 6.70
C HIS A 148 -1.07 -7.09 6.65
N HIS A 149 -1.58 -7.37 5.44
CA HIS A 149 -2.96 -7.85 5.24
C HIS A 149 -2.96 -9.02 4.26
N PRO A 150 -2.92 -10.27 4.74
CA PRO A 150 -3.04 -11.43 3.87
C PRO A 150 -4.31 -11.35 3.02
N LYS A 151 -4.22 -11.77 1.74
CA LYS A 151 -5.32 -11.72 0.75
C LYS A 151 -5.69 -10.29 0.34
N ASN A 152 -4.77 -9.34 0.40
CA ASN A 152 -4.97 -7.95 -0.01
C ASN A 152 -5.29 -7.80 -1.51
N TYR A 153 -6.57 -7.93 -1.86
CA TYR A 153 -7.03 -7.84 -3.24
C TYR A 153 -6.63 -6.53 -3.93
N TYR A 154 -6.60 -5.40 -3.20
CA TYR A 154 -6.28 -4.11 -3.79
C TYR A 154 -4.80 -4.00 -4.17
N ALA A 155 -3.89 -4.47 -3.31
CA ALA A 155 -2.46 -4.55 -3.63
C ALA A 155 -2.20 -5.44 -4.84
N TRP A 156 -2.82 -6.63 -4.90
CA TRP A 156 -2.67 -7.54 -6.04
C TRP A 156 -3.34 -7.02 -7.32
N SER A 157 -4.45 -6.31 -7.21
CA SER A 157 -5.11 -5.63 -8.35
C SER A 157 -4.23 -4.51 -8.90
N TYR A 158 -3.58 -3.74 -8.02
CA TYR A 158 -2.57 -2.77 -8.40
C TYR A 158 -1.37 -3.44 -9.11
N ALA A 159 -0.84 -4.54 -8.57
CA ALA A 159 0.26 -5.28 -9.17
C ALA A 159 -0.03 -5.73 -10.62
N ARG A 160 -1.27 -6.12 -10.94
CA ARG A 160 -1.68 -6.44 -12.33
C ARG A 160 -1.46 -5.29 -13.29
N ARG A 161 -1.60 -4.04 -12.83
CA ARG A 161 -1.38 -2.85 -13.65
C ARG A 161 0.10 -2.58 -13.94
N LEU A 162 1.02 -3.24 -13.25
CA LEU A 162 2.48 -3.13 -13.48
C LEU A 162 2.98 -4.13 -14.54
N VAL A 163 2.19 -5.15 -14.83
CA VAL A 163 2.56 -6.20 -15.79
C VAL A 163 2.64 -5.62 -17.20
N ARG A 164 3.79 -5.81 -17.83
CA ARG A 164 4.08 -5.50 -19.24
C ARG A 164 4.78 -6.70 -19.84
N ASP A 165 4.73 -6.85 -21.16
CA ASP A 165 5.39 -7.99 -21.80
C ASP A 165 6.92 -8.00 -21.54
N SER A 166 7.53 -6.82 -21.42
CA SER A 166 8.96 -6.66 -21.11
C SER A 166 9.38 -7.12 -19.71
N ASN A 167 8.44 -7.23 -18.75
CA ASN A 167 8.74 -7.59 -17.37
C ASN A 167 7.96 -8.81 -16.85
N ARG A 168 7.11 -9.41 -17.70
CA ARG A 168 6.20 -10.50 -17.33
C ARG A 168 6.90 -11.70 -16.72
N GLU A 169 8.00 -12.15 -17.31
CA GLU A 169 8.77 -13.29 -16.81
C GLU A 169 9.32 -13.03 -15.40
N ARG A 170 9.87 -11.83 -15.19
CA ARG A 170 10.39 -11.41 -13.89
C ARG A 170 9.29 -11.36 -12.83
N ILE A 171 8.14 -10.76 -13.16
CA ILE A 171 6.98 -10.72 -12.26
C ILE A 171 6.42 -12.12 -12.00
N SER A 172 6.38 -13.00 -13.01
CA SER A 172 5.96 -14.39 -12.85
C SER A 172 6.84 -15.11 -11.83
N GLN A 173 8.16 -14.98 -11.96
CA GLN A 173 9.10 -15.62 -11.04
C GLN A 173 8.93 -15.12 -9.61
N TRP A 174 8.86 -13.80 -9.43
CA TRP A 174 8.59 -13.18 -8.14
C TRP A 174 7.26 -13.65 -7.51
N ALA A 175 6.18 -13.66 -8.31
CA ALA A 175 4.86 -14.07 -7.86
C ALA A 175 4.83 -15.54 -7.44
N TRP A 176 5.51 -16.41 -8.18
CA TRP A 176 5.62 -17.83 -7.86
C TRP A 176 6.31 -18.05 -6.52
N GLU A 177 7.45 -17.41 -6.29
CA GLU A 177 8.18 -17.52 -5.02
C GLU A 177 7.33 -17.07 -3.83
N LEU A 178 6.61 -15.96 -3.99
CA LEU A 178 5.67 -15.49 -2.97
C LEU A 178 4.51 -16.46 -2.73
N CYS A 179 3.93 -17.03 -3.79
CA CYS A 179 2.85 -18.03 -3.69
C CYS A 179 3.31 -19.26 -2.90
N CYS A 180 4.51 -19.75 -3.19
CA CYS A 180 5.11 -20.87 -2.46
C CYS A 180 5.34 -20.55 -0.97
N ALA A 181 5.73 -19.31 -0.65
CA ALA A 181 5.91 -18.87 0.73
C ALA A 181 4.59 -18.59 1.46
N ASN A 182 3.51 -18.26 0.74
CA ASN A 182 2.23 -17.81 1.29
C ASN A 182 1.05 -18.57 0.67
N VAL A 183 1.07 -19.90 0.78
CA VAL A 183 0.12 -20.79 0.10
C VAL A 183 -1.34 -20.45 0.35
N SER A 184 -1.67 -19.85 1.50
CA SER A 184 -3.03 -19.47 1.87
C SER A 184 -3.54 -18.14 1.30
N ASP A 185 -2.70 -17.36 0.60
CA ASP A 185 -3.07 -16.08 0.00
C ASP A 185 -3.73 -16.27 -1.38
N VAL A 186 -5.04 -16.45 -1.38
CA VAL A 186 -5.85 -16.62 -2.59
C VAL A 186 -5.73 -15.47 -3.60
N SER A 187 -5.51 -14.23 -3.15
CA SER A 187 -5.41 -13.06 -4.02
C SER A 187 -4.09 -13.08 -4.81
N MET A 188 -3.02 -13.58 -4.19
CA MET A 188 -1.71 -13.80 -4.82
C MET A 188 -1.76 -14.92 -5.87
N TRP A 189 -2.40 -16.05 -5.56
CA TRP A 189 -2.59 -17.14 -6.54
C TRP A 189 -3.46 -16.69 -7.74
N SER A 190 -4.50 -15.89 -7.49
CA SER A 190 -5.27 -15.26 -8.55
C SER A 190 -4.45 -14.30 -9.41
N PHE A 191 -3.48 -13.60 -8.80
CA PHE A 191 -2.56 -12.72 -9.51
C PHE A 191 -1.64 -13.53 -10.42
N LEU A 192 -0.99 -14.57 -9.87
CA LEU A 192 -0.13 -15.47 -10.63
C LEU A 192 -0.85 -16.06 -11.85
N ALA A 193 -2.10 -16.52 -11.68
CA ALA A 193 -2.91 -17.06 -12.77
C ALA A 193 -3.09 -16.09 -13.95
N ALA A 194 -3.14 -14.78 -13.70
CA ALA A 194 -3.25 -13.79 -14.77
C ALA A 194 -1.91 -13.40 -15.40
N VAL A 195 -0.80 -13.66 -14.71
CA VAL A 195 0.54 -13.36 -15.22
C VAL A 195 1.09 -14.52 -16.03
N ASP A 196 0.95 -15.75 -15.52
CA ASP A 196 1.61 -16.94 -16.04
C ASP A 196 0.83 -18.22 -15.76
N ALA A 197 0.25 -18.80 -16.81
CA ALA A 197 -0.42 -20.10 -16.78
C ALA A 197 0.56 -21.29 -16.86
N SER A 198 1.79 -21.08 -17.31
CA SER A 198 2.75 -22.16 -17.60
C SER A 198 3.21 -22.92 -16.34
N ARG A 199 2.96 -22.36 -15.15
CA ARG A 199 3.31 -22.98 -13.86
C ARG A 199 2.34 -24.07 -13.40
N ALA A 200 1.34 -24.42 -14.21
CA ALA A 200 0.34 -25.44 -13.89
C ALA A 200 0.95 -26.78 -13.45
N SER A 201 1.95 -27.29 -14.16
CA SER A 201 2.61 -28.54 -13.80
C SER A 201 3.30 -28.47 -12.43
N GLN A 202 3.95 -27.35 -12.12
CA GLN A 202 4.61 -27.13 -10.82
C GLN A 202 3.57 -27.01 -9.69
N ALA A 203 2.48 -26.27 -9.95
CA ALA A 203 1.39 -26.10 -9.00
C ALA A 203 0.68 -27.44 -8.69
N ARG A 204 0.47 -28.31 -9.69
CA ARG A 204 -0.08 -29.67 -9.49
C ARG A 204 0.80 -30.51 -8.56
N GLN A 205 2.09 -30.57 -8.83
CA GLN A 205 3.03 -31.31 -7.97
C GLN A 205 3.01 -30.79 -6.52
N MET A 206 2.84 -29.47 -6.37
CA MET A 206 2.72 -28.86 -5.05
C MET A 206 1.39 -29.22 -4.37
N ASP A 207 0.26 -29.20 -5.08
CA ASP A 207 -1.06 -29.60 -4.54
C ASP A 207 -1.10 -31.09 -4.18
N GLU A 208 -0.50 -31.98 -4.98
CA GLU A 208 -0.39 -33.40 -4.66
C GLU A 208 0.35 -33.66 -3.35
N LYS A 209 1.40 -32.87 -3.08
CA LYS A 209 2.20 -32.99 -1.86
C LYS A 209 1.57 -32.27 -0.68
N TRP A 210 0.96 -31.11 -0.91
CA TRP A 210 0.38 -30.22 0.09
C TRP A 210 -0.91 -29.59 -0.45
N PRO A 211 -2.05 -30.33 -0.40
CA PRO A 211 -3.29 -29.87 -1.00
C PRO A 211 -3.77 -28.56 -0.39
N HIS A 212 -4.09 -27.57 -1.24
CA HIS A 212 -4.58 -26.28 -0.76
C HIS A 212 -5.54 -25.60 -1.76
N GLU A 213 -6.64 -25.05 -1.26
CA GLU A 213 -7.71 -24.45 -2.10
C GLU A 213 -7.23 -23.31 -3.00
N SER A 214 -6.23 -22.54 -2.56
CA SER A 214 -5.65 -21.48 -3.39
C SER A 214 -4.86 -22.02 -4.59
N ILE A 215 -4.20 -23.18 -4.45
CA ILE A 215 -3.48 -23.83 -5.56
C ILE A 215 -4.49 -24.39 -6.56
N LYS A 216 -5.52 -25.09 -6.06
CA LYS A 216 -6.64 -25.57 -6.89
C LYS A 216 -7.35 -24.44 -7.62
N MET A 217 -7.56 -23.30 -6.96
CA MET A 217 -8.10 -22.11 -7.61
C MET A 217 -7.19 -21.62 -8.74
N TYR A 218 -5.88 -21.57 -8.55
CA TYR A 218 -4.95 -21.24 -9.63
C TYR A 218 -5.10 -22.21 -10.81
N LEU A 219 -5.11 -23.53 -10.56
CA LEU A 219 -5.27 -24.56 -11.58
C LEU A 219 -6.58 -24.41 -12.38
N ARG A 220 -7.70 -24.11 -11.69
CA ARG A 220 -8.97 -23.75 -12.31
C ARG A 220 -8.86 -22.55 -13.25
N LEU A 221 -8.26 -21.47 -12.76
CA LEU A 221 -8.17 -20.21 -13.50
C LEU A 221 -7.32 -20.33 -14.76
N VAL A 222 -6.31 -21.20 -14.75
CA VAL A 222 -5.43 -21.43 -15.91
C VAL A 222 -5.95 -22.52 -16.86
N GLY A 223 -7.16 -23.05 -16.61
CA GLY A 223 -7.81 -24.03 -17.48
C GLY A 223 -7.27 -25.45 -17.35
N GLU A 224 -6.58 -25.75 -16.25
CA GLU A 224 -5.88 -27.02 -16.02
C GLU A 224 -6.64 -27.92 -15.04
N ASP A 225 -7.90 -27.58 -14.74
CA ASP A 225 -8.80 -28.49 -14.04
C ASP A 225 -9.19 -29.65 -14.96
N VAL A 226 -8.71 -30.82 -14.56
CA VAL A 226 -9.12 -32.13 -15.04
C VAL A 226 -9.95 -32.71 -13.88
N TYR A 227 -11.28 -32.73 -14.04
CA TYR A 227 -12.33 -33.34 -13.19
C TYR A 227 -13.20 -32.44 -12.28
N ILE A 228 -14.51 -32.55 -12.56
CA ILE A 228 -15.65 -32.58 -11.61
C ILE A 228 -15.47 -33.76 -10.65
#